data_AF-A0A4D9DLV4-F1
#
_entry.id   AF-A0A4D9DLV4-F1
#
_cell.length_a   1.000
_cell.length_b   1.000
_cell.length_c   1.000
_cell.angle_alpha   90.00
_cell.angle_beta   90.00
_cell.angle_gamma   90.00
#
_symmetry.space_group_name_H-M   'P 1'
#
loop_
_entity.id
_entity.type
_entity.pdbx_description
1 polymer ?
#
loop_
_entity_poly.entity_id
_entity_poly.type
_entity_poly.pdbx_seq_one_letter_code
_entity_poly.pdbx_strand_id
1 'polypeptide(L)' 'MAKFNVRSVLVTGSNRGIGLGLVKRFLELPNPPEWIFATTRKPDGSQSKEVIELALKHPNLVVLQLGM' A
#
# COMPACT_ATOMS: atom_id res chain seq x y z
N MET A 1 16.66 17.89 8.88
CA MET A 1 15.61 16.87 9.07
C MET A 1 15.96 15.66 8.22
N ALA A 2 15.93 14.44 8.78
CA ALA A 2 16.21 13.24 7.99
C ALA A 2 15.09 13.04 6.95
N LYS A 3 15.46 12.89 5.68
CA LYS A 3 14.50 12.63 4.59
C LYS A 3 14.26 11.13 4.55
N PHE A 4 13.01 10.69 4.70
CA PHE A 4 12.65 9.29 4.44
C PHE A 4 12.78 9.04 2.93
N ASN A 5 13.80 8.30 2.54
CA ASN A 5 14.13 8.04 1.13
C ASN A 5 14.32 6.54 0.92
N VAL A 6 13.23 5.86 0.61
CA VAL A 6 13.23 4.45 0.23
C VAL A 6 12.68 4.34 -1.19
N ARG A 7 13.30 3.48 -2.00
CA ARG A 7 12.85 3.27 -3.37
C ARG A 7 11.59 2.42 -3.43
N SER A 8 11.53 1.39 -2.59
CA SER A 8 10.45 0.42 -2.58
C SER A 8 10.10 0.01 -1.15
N VAL A 9 8.83 -0.28 -0.89
CA VAL A 9 8.34 -0.75 0.40
C VAL A 9 7.29 -1.85 0.22
N LEU A 10 7.35 -2.88 1.07
CA LEU A 10 6.31 -3.90 1.21
C LEU A 10 5.62 -3.71 2.56
N VAL A 11 4.30 -3.55 2.56
CA VAL A 11 3.49 -3.45 3.77
C VAL A 11 2.58 -4.68 3.82
N THR A 12 2.68 -5.43 4.92
CA THR A 12 1.82 -6.60 5.14
C THR A 12 0.54 -6.22 5.89
N GLY A 13 -0.58 -6.89 5.60
CA GLY A 13 -1.85 -6.60 6.29
C GLY A 13 -2.40 -5.21 5.95
N SER A 14 -2.28 -4.81 4.69
CA SER A 14 -2.59 -3.47 4.20
C SER A 14 -4.03 -3.25 3.77
N ASN A 15 -4.89 -4.23 3.98
CA ASN A 15 -6.29 -4.12 3.60
C ASN A 15 -7.13 -3.27 4.58
N ARG A 16 -6.62 -3.02 5.80
CA ARG A 16 -7.27 -2.16 6.82
C ARG A 16 -6.27 -1.67 7.87
N GLY A 17 -6.76 -0.87 8.82
CA GLY A 17 -6.03 -0.53 10.04
C GLY A 17 -4.69 0.15 9.76
N ILE A 18 -3.67 -0.17 10.57
CA ILE A 18 -2.34 0.47 10.49
C ILE A 18 -1.67 0.21 9.14
N GLY A 19 -1.76 -1.01 8.61
CA GLY A 19 -1.16 -1.34 7.31
C GLY A 19 -1.71 -0.48 6.17
N LEU A 20 -3.02 -0.27 6.14
CA LEU A 20 -3.65 0.64 5.17
C LEU A 20 -3.26 2.10 5.42
N GLY A 21 -3.19 2.52 6.69
CA GLY A 21 -2.74 3.86 7.07
C GLY A 21 -1.31 4.14 6.59
N LEU A 22 -0.41 3.17 6.71
CA LEU A 22 0.96 3.28 6.19
C LEU A 22 1.00 3.43 4.68
N VAL A 23 0.22 2.64 3.94
CA VAL A 23 0.11 2.76 2.47
C VAL A 23 -0.34 4.17 2.07
N LYS A 24 -1.41 4.68 2.67
CA LYS A 24 -1.89 6.05 2.44
C LYS A 24 -0.81 7.07 2.75
N ARG A 25 -0.12 6.92 3.89
CA ARG A 25 0.92 7.85 4.30
C ARG A 25 2.11 7.85 3.34
N PHE A 26 2.51 6.70 2.80
CA PHE A 26 3.57 6.63 1.80
C PHE A 26 3.19 7.33 0.50
N LEU A 27 1.94 7.20 0.06
CA LEU A 27 1.41 7.88 -1.13
C LEU A 27 1.38 9.41 -0.98
N GLU A 28 1.20 9.91 0.24
CA GLU A 28 1.15 11.34 0.56
C GLU A 28 2.53 11.98 0.81
N LEU A 29 3.62 11.21 0.79
CA LEU A 29 4.95 11.77 1.01
C LEU A 29 5.33 12.74 -0.12
N PRO A 30 6.08 13.82 0.18
CA PRO A 30 6.57 14.74 -0.86
C PRO A 30 7.44 14.06 -1.92
N ASN A 31 8.09 12.95 -1.56
CA ASN A 31 8.82 12.06 -2.46
C ASN A 31 8.40 10.62 -2.12
N PRO A 32 7.28 10.13 -2.69
CA PRO A 32 6.77 8.80 -2.38
C PRO A 32 7.74 7.72 -2.90
N PRO A 33 7.72 6.50 -2.32
CA PRO A 33 8.44 5.37 -2.89
C PRO A 33 8.01 5.14 -4.35
N GLU A 34 8.98 4.73 -5.17
CA GLU A 34 8.74 4.33 -6.57
C GLU A 34 7.81 3.11 -6.64
N TRP A 35 7.89 2.23 -5.64
CA TRP A 35 7.04 1.05 -5.51
C TRP A 35 6.52 0.86 -4.09
N ILE A 36 5.21 0.76 -3.95
CA ILE A 36 4.51 0.41 -2.71
C ILE A 36 3.78 -0.88 -2.96
N PHE A 37 4.21 -1.97 -2.32
CA PHE A 37 3.53 -3.25 -2.37
C PHE A 37 2.64 -3.37 -1.13
N ALA A 38 1.33 -3.35 -1.33
CA ALA A 38 0.36 -3.56 -0.27
C ALA A 38 -0.16 -4.99 -0.31
N THR A 39 -0.19 -5.69 0.82
CA THR A 39 -0.68 -7.07 0.82
C THR A 39 -2.06 -7.23 1.44
N THR A 40 -2.82 -8.17 0.88
CA THR A 40 -4.11 -8.61 1.41
C THR A 40 -4.26 -10.13 1.24
N ARG A 41 -5.10 -10.77 2.06
CA ARG A 41 -5.39 -12.21 1.92
C ARG A 41 -6.38 -12.52 0.80
N LYS A 42 -7.32 -11.60 0.55
CA LYS A 42 -8.42 -11.76 -0.43
C LYS A 42 -8.58 -10.48 -1.23
N PRO A 43 -7.95 -10.36 -2.42
CA PRO A 43 -8.02 -9.15 -3.24
C PRO A 43 -9.44 -8.79 -3.68
N ASP A 44 -10.27 -9.80 -3.89
CA ASP A 44 -11.69 -9.73 -4.25
C ASP A 44 -12.64 -9.53 -3.05
N GLY A 45 -12.11 -9.65 -1.83
CA GLY A 45 -12.90 -9.48 -0.61
C GLY A 45 -13.28 -8.02 -0.36
N SER A 46 -14.47 -7.81 0.22
CA SER A 46 -14.96 -6.47 0.59
C SER A 46 -13.98 -5.66 1.46
N GLN A 47 -13.19 -6.36 2.29
CA GLN A 47 -12.17 -5.77 3.15
C GLN A 47 -10.94 -5.24 2.40
N SER A 48 -10.79 -5.53 1.10
CA SER A 48 -9.69 -5.05 0.26
C SER A 48 -10.12 -3.94 -0.70
N LYS A 49 -11.42 -3.62 -0.77
CA LYS A 49 -11.97 -2.66 -1.71
C LYS A 49 -11.21 -1.33 -1.71
N GLU A 50 -10.92 -0.81 -0.52
CA GLU A 50 -10.25 0.48 -0.38
C GLU A 50 -8.79 0.47 -0.89
N VAL A 51 -8.01 -0.56 -0.59
CA VAL A 51 -6.62 -0.65 -1.08
C VAL A 51 -6.57 -0.90 -2.60
N ILE A 52 -7.57 -1.62 -3.15
CA ILE A 52 -7.73 -1.80 -4.60
C ILE A 52 -8.09 -0.48 -5.28
N GLU A 53 -9.03 0.29 -4.73
CA GLU A 53 -9.39 1.61 -5.26
C GLU A 53 -8.22 2.60 -5.22
N LEU A 54 -7.37 2.53 -4.19
CA LEU A 54 -6.12 3.30 -4.15
C LEU A 54 -5.16 2.87 -5.26
N ALA A 55 -4.98 1.57 -5.49
CA ALA A 55 -4.09 1.07 -6.54
C ALA A 55 -4.52 1.52 -7.94
N LEU A 56 -5.83 1.62 -8.19
CA LEU A 56 -6.36 2.15 -9.45
C LEU A 56 -6.01 3.64 -9.68
N LYS A 57 -5.82 4.41 -8.60
CA LYS A 57 -5.50 5.85 -8.66
C LYS A 57 -3.99 6.12 -8.63
N HIS A 58 -3.20 5.18 -8.13
CA HIS A 58 -1.79 5.35 -7.85
C HIS A 58 -0.96 4.26 -8.57
N PRO A 59 -0.33 4.56 -9.71
CA PRO A 59 0.41 3.56 -10.49
C PRO A 59 1.62 2.97 -9.76
N ASN A 60 2.11 3.65 -8.71
CA ASN A 60 3.18 3.15 -7.85
C ASN A 60 2.70 2.23 -6.71
N LEU A 61 1.39 2.00 -6.57
CA LEU A 61 0.81 1.07 -5.60
C LEU A 61 0.40 -0.25 -6.28
N VAL A 62 1.04 -1.34 -5.87
CA VAL A 62 0.77 -2.69 -6.34
C VAL A 62 0.14 -3.51 -5.21
N VAL A 63 -1.01 -4.13 -5.47
CA VAL A 63 -1.66 -5.02 -4.49
C VAL A 63 -1.26 -6.45 -4.75
N LEU A 64 -0.71 -7.11 -3.73
CA LEU A 64 -0.30 -8.51 -3.79
C LEU A 64 -1.17 -9.35 -2.85
N GLN A 65 -1.54 -10.55 -3.30
CA GLN A 65 -2.13 -11.53 -2.41
C GLN A 65 -1.04 -12.18 -1.56
N LEU A 66 -1.17 -12.12 -0.23
CA LEU A 66 -0.23 -12.75 0.70
C LEU A 66 -0.97 -13.40 1.88
N GLY A 67 -0.73 -14.69 2.07
CA GLY A 67 -1.40 -15.55 3.04
C GLY A 67 -2.14 -16.70 2.36
N MET A 68 -2.39 -17.77 3.12
CA MET A 68 -3.24 -18.89 2.70
C MET A 68 -4.72 -18.56 2.89
#